data_AF-A0AAV9FL75-F1
#
_entry.id   AF-A0AAV9FL75-F1
#
_cell.length_a   1.000
_cell.length_b   1.000
_cell.length_c   1.000
_cell.angle_alpha   90.00
_cell.angle_beta   90.00
_cell.angle_gamma   90.00
#
_symmetry.space_group_name_H-M   'P 1'
#
loop_
_entity.id
_entity.type
_entity.pdbx_description
1 polymer ?
#
loop_
_entity_poly.entity_id
_entity_poly.type
_entity_poly.pdbx_seq_one_letter_code
_entity_poly.pdbx_strand_id
1 'polypeptide(L)' 'MRVWLAPEMPEDLYHLIKKAVAIRKHLERNRKDKDSKFKLILVESRIHRLARYYKRTKNHLTRYYLCLLF' A
#
# COMPACT_ATOMS: atom_id res chain seq x y z
N MET A 1 -12.69 -1.63 -7.69
CA MET A 1 -11.92 -2.40 -6.69
C MET A 1 -12.69 -2.34 -5.37
N ARG A 2 -13.39 -3.42 -5.02
CA ARG A 2 -14.30 -3.50 -3.86
C ARG A 2 -13.44 -3.77 -2.63
N VAL A 3 -13.16 -2.74 -1.82
CA VAL A 3 -12.42 -2.88 -0.57
C VAL A 3 -13.46 -3.17 0.51
N TRP A 4 -13.52 -4.42 0.97
CA TRP A 4 -14.30 -4.78 2.14
C TRP A 4 -13.71 -4.03 3.33
N LEU A 5 -14.47 -3.07 3.88
CA LEU A 5 -14.14 -2.39 5.14
C LEU A 5 -14.30 -3.41 6.27
N ALA A 6 -13.24 -4.14 6.56
CA ALA A 6 -13.08 -4.78 7.85
C ALA A 6 -12.50 -3.73 8.82
N PRO A 7 -13.19 -3.38 9.93
CA PRO A 7 -12.71 -2.45 10.95
C PRO A 7 -11.50 -2.98 11.77
N GLU A 8 -10.81 -4.00 11.26
CA GLU A 8 -9.61 -4.59 11.86
C GLU A 8 -8.30 -4.05 11.25
N MET A 9 -8.41 -3.28 10.16
CA MET A 9 -7.25 -2.67 9.52
C MET A 9 -6.94 -1.33 10.18
N PRO A 10 -5.71 -1.12 10.68
CA PRO A 10 -5.33 0.13 11.32
C PRO A 10 -5.48 1.30 10.35
N GLU A 11 -6.08 2.38 10.84
CA GLU A 11 -6.41 3.61 10.09
C GLU A 11 -5.19 4.13 9.29
N ASP A 12 -3.99 4.03 9.86
CA ASP A 12 -2.72 4.40 9.22
C ASP A 12 -2.46 3.66 7.90
N LEU A 13 -2.75 2.37 7.87
CA LEU A 13 -2.51 1.52 6.69
C LEU A 13 -3.54 1.85 5.58
N TYR A 14 -4.78 2.14 5.98
CA TYR A 14 -5.82 2.58 5.05
C TYR A 14 -5.45 3.90 4.35
N HIS A 15 -4.95 4.88 5.10
CA HIS A 15 -4.51 6.17 4.54
C HIS A 15 -3.35 6.00 3.54
N LEU A 16 -2.40 5.11 3.82
CA LEU A 16 -1.28 4.84 2.92
C LEU A 16 -1.72 4.15 1.63
N ILE A 17 -2.64 3.17 1.72
CA ILE A 17 -3.21 2.50 0.55
C ILE A 17 -3.97 3.49 -0.32
N LYS A 18 -4.80 4.35 0.29
CA LYS A 18 -5.55 5.39 -0.44
C LYS A 18 -4.60 6.32 -1.22
N LYS A 19 -3.47 6.68 -0.62
CA LYS A 19 -2.42 7.49 -1.26
C LYS A 19 -1.74 6.76 -2.42
N ALA A 20 -1.42 5.48 -2.25
CA ALA A 20 -0.84 4.64 -3.31
C ALA A 20 -1.79 4.51 -4.53
N VAL A 21 -3.09 4.30 -4.28
CA VAL A 21 -4.11 4.22 -5.34
C VAL A 21 -4.22 5.53 -6.11
N ALA A 22 -4.19 6.68 -5.41
CA ALA A 22 -4.21 7.99 -6.05
C ALA A 22 -2.99 8.22 -6.96
N ILE A 23 -1.79 7.84 -6.50
CA ILE A 23 -0.55 7.94 -7.29
C ILE A 23 -0.60 7.01 -8.50
N ARG A 24 -1.10 5.78 -8.35
CA ARG A 24 -1.26 4.83 -9.46
C ARG A 24 -2.17 5.39 -10.55
N LYS A 25 -3.32 5.96 -10.16
CA LYS A 25 -4.25 6.61 -11.10
C LYS A 25 -3.66 7.83 -11.79
N HIS A 26 -2.79 8.58 -11.09
CA HIS A 26 -2.05 9.68 -11.69
C HIS A 26 -1.05 9.19 -12.75
N LEU A 27 -0.30 8.13 -12.44
CA LEU A 27 0.69 7.53 -13.33
C LEU A 27 0.08 6.84 -14.56
N GLU A 28 -1.16 6.33 -14.47
CA GLU A 28 -1.90 5.82 -15.63
C GLU A 28 -2.07 6.87 -16.72
N ARG A 29 -2.28 8.14 -16.33
CA ARG A 29 -2.40 9.27 -17.27
C ARG A 29 -1.04 9.86 -17.63
N ASN A 30 -0.10 9.89 -16.68
CA ASN A 30 1.22 10.50 -16.83
C ASN A 30 2.35 9.45 -16.72
N ARG A 31 2.48 8.57 -17.72
CA ARG A 31 3.44 7.44 -17.69
C ARG A 31 4.92 7.85 -17.66
N LYS A 32 5.26 9.08 -18.04
CA LYS A 32 6.65 9.60 -18.08
C LYS A 32 7.13 10.21 -16.76
N ASP A 33 6.26 10.40 -15.77
CA ASP A 33 6.63 11.01 -14.50
C ASP A 33 7.44 10.03 -13.64
N LYS A 34 8.75 10.29 -13.53
CA LYS A 34 9.70 9.49 -12.75
C LYS A 34 9.60 9.78 -11.25
N ASP A 35 9.32 11.02 -10.87
CA ASP A 35 9.17 11.45 -9.48
C ASP A 35 7.95 10.78 -8.83
N SER A 36 6.83 10.72 -9.56
CA SER A 36 5.62 10.05 -9.09
C SER A 36 5.80 8.54 -8.94
N LYS A 37 6.61 7.90 -9.81
CA LYS A 37 7.01 6.48 -9.62
C LYS A 37 7.87 6.30 -8.37
N PHE A 38 8.83 7.20 -8.14
CA PHE A 38 9.66 7.13 -6.94
C PHE A 38 8.83 7.29 -5.66
N LYS A 39 7.87 8.22 -5.67
CA LYS A 39 6.91 8.39 -4.56
C LYS A 39 6.07 7.14 -4.31
N LEU A 40 5.66 6.43 -5.36
CA LEU A 40 4.94 5.15 -5.21
C LEU A 40 5.79 4.12 -4.46
N ILE A 41 7.05 3.95 -4.87
CA ILE A 41 7.99 3.00 -4.25
C ILE A 41 8.23 3.34 -2.76
N LEU A 42 8.32 4.62 -2.41
CA LEU A 42 8.45 5.06 -1.02
C LEU A 42 7.21 4.71 -0.20
N VAL A 43 6.01 4.92 -0.75
CA VAL A 43 4.75 4.58 -0.08
C VAL A 43 4.63 3.06 0.09
N GLU A 44 4.96 2.27 -0.93
CA GLU A 44 4.99 0.81 -0.86
C GLU A 44 5.98 0.30 0.19
N SER A 45 7.18 0.88 0.25
CA SER A 45 8.19 0.55 1.27
C SER A 45 7.70 0.84 2.70
N ARG A 46 6.97 1.95 2.90
CA ARG A 46 6.36 2.28 4.20
C ARG A 46 5.26 1.30 4.58
N ILE A 47 4.39 0.94 3.64
CA ILE A 47 3.34 -0.08 3.83
C ILE A 47 3.99 -1.41 4.22
N HIS A 48 5.07 -1.81 3.54
CA HIS A 48 5.79 -3.04 3.83
C HIS A 48 6.32 -3.05 5.27
N ARG A 49 6.93 -1.95 5.74
CA ARG A 49 7.45 -1.85 7.11
C ARG A 49 6.33 -1.98 8.15
N LEU A 50 5.20 -1.30 7.95
CA LEU A 50 4.06 -1.39 8.86
C LEU A 50 3.43 -2.79 8.83
N ALA A 51 3.27 -3.38 7.65
CA ALA A 51 2.77 -4.74 7.50
C ALA A 51 3.65 -5.76 8.24
N ARG A 52 4.99 -5.58 8.24
CA ARG A 52 5.90 -6.41 9.06
C ARG A 52 5.68 -6.23 10.56
N TYR A 53 5.51 -5.00 11.02
CA TYR A 53 5.21 -4.73 12.44
C TYR A 53 3.91 -5.42 12.87
N TYR A 54 2.83 -5.22 12.11
CA TYR A 54 1.53 -5.83 12.39
C TYR A 54 1.53 -7.35 12.21
N LYS A 55 2.27 -7.92 11.26
CA LYS A 55 2.46 -9.37 11.14
C LYS A 55 3.11 -9.98 12.39
N ARG A 56 4.06 -9.27 13.00
CA ARG A 56 4.73 -9.71 14.23
C ARG A 56 3.84 -9.59 15.48
N THR A 57 2.93 -8.62 15.52
CA THR A 57 2.02 -8.41 16.66
C THR A 57 0.70 -9.15 16.53
N LYS A 58 0.18 -9.31 15.31
CA LYS A 58 -1.07 -10.01 14.99
C LYS A 58 -0.81 -10.97 13.83
N ASN A 59 -0.81 -12.27 14.13
CA ASN A 59 -0.42 -13.38 13.26
C ASN A 59 -1.31 -13.62 12.02
N HIS A 60 -2.13 -12.66 11.58
CA HIS A 60 -3.21 -12.82 10.58
C HIS A 60 -2.93 -12.22 9.19
N LEU A 61 -1.92 -11.35 9.03
CA LEU A 61 -1.62 -10.66 7.75
C LEU A 61 -0.48 -11.36 6.99
N THR A 62 -0.67 -12.62 6.61
CA THR A 62 0.45 -13.45 6.09
C THR A 62 0.14 -14.16 4.78
N ARG A 63 -0.26 -13.43 3.74
CA ARG A 63 0.05 -13.88 2.36
C ARG A 63 -0.14 -12.84 1.26
N TYR A 64 -1.18 -12.01 1.37
CA TYR A 64 -1.65 -11.20 0.24
C TYR A 64 -0.77 -10.00 -0.13
N TYR A 65 0.02 -9.45 0.81
CA TYR A 65 0.74 -8.19 0.58
C TYR A 65 2.10 -8.33 -0.13
N LEU A 66 2.76 -9.49 -0.03
CA LEU A 66 4.09 -9.67 -0.61
C LEU A 66 4.04 -9.83 -2.14
N CYS A 67 2.95 -10.37 -2.67
CA CYS A 67 2.79 -10.58 -4.11
C CYS A 67 2.37 -9.31 -4.86
N LEU A 68 1.94 -8.25 -4.16
CA LEU A 68 1.58 -6.98 -4.80
C LEU A 68 2.78 -6.03 -4.98
N LEU A 69 3.99 -6.50 -4.62
CA LEU A 69 5.24 -5.75 -4.62
C LEU A 69 6.21 -6.21 -5.73
N PHE A 70 5.77 -7.13 -6.60
CA PHE A 70 6.43 -7.57 -7.83
C PHE A 70 5.41 -7.78 -8.94
#